data_AF-A0A821LLS7-F1
#
_entry.id   AF-A0A821LLS7-F1
#
_cell.length_a   1.000
_cell.length_b   1.000
_cell.length_c   1.000
_cell.angle_alpha   90.00
_cell.angle_beta   90.00
_cell.angle_gamma   90.00
#
_symmetry.space_group_name_H-M   'P 1'
#
loop_
_entity.id
_entity.type
_entity.pdbx_description
1 polymer ?
#
loop_
_entity_poly.entity_id
_entity_poly.type
_entity_poly.pdbx_seq_one_letter_code
_entity_poly.pdbx_strand_id
1 'polypeptide(L)'
;MNNNDEAIDDDNDDEEMLTEMMSSQMYLTPLDVLKHFEKIWTNEKEVLTIYLAALRSPQHSITHVHNNPISLFFFEVLPGLPSKFRPSRTSLTNTLRGATNEEKLNNLWLKMQITVNSIFDSSLDNRSGARVAKGIRQGIEKKEGLFRMHMMGKRVNYAGRSVISPDPFIAIYEVGIPGNVHPGANFVELDDGTIRRLLPNNLSQRTAVSKLLLTREKQHSNTALMSTKRVYRHLRTGNYVLVNRQLTLHRPSIQAHMKTEKTQINYVRFARHRCLIRSSFHNMFVKQWCLFYI
;
A
#
# COMPACT_ATOMS: atom_id res chain seq x y z
N MET A 1 -17.01 24.26 80.27
CA MET A 1 -16.67 24.32 78.83
C MET A 1 -16.65 22.89 78.33
N ASN A 2 -17.83 22.35 78.01
CA ASN A 2 -17.98 21.07 77.31
C ASN A 2 -18.80 21.42 76.07
N ASN A 3 -18.14 21.50 74.92
CA ASN A 3 -18.79 21.41 73.63
C ASN A 3 -18.16 20.19 72.95
N ASN A 4 -18.94 19.12 72.86
CA ASN A 4 -18.69 18.03 71.94
C ASN A 4 -19.19 18.51 70.58
N ASP A 5 -18.27 18.76 69.66
CA ASP A 5 -18.61 18.90 68.25
C ASP A 5 -18.60 17.48 67.65
N GLU A 6 -19.80 16.95 67.40
CA GLU A 6 -20.01 15.81 66.50
C GLU A 6 -19.70 16.28 65.07
N ALA A 7 -18.53 15.92 64.55
CA ALA A 7 -18.23 16.03 63.14
C ALA A 7 -18.91 14.86 62.41
N ILE A 8 -19.84 15.22 61.54
CA ILE A 8 -20.66 14.34 60.70
C ILE A 8 -19.76 13.62 59.69
N ASP A 9 -19.96 12.30 59.63
CA ASP A 9 -19.28 11.29 58.82
C ASP A 9 -19.78 11.29 57.35
N ASP A 10 -19.92 12.46 56.71
CA ASP A 10 -20.60 12.62 55.40
C ASP A 10 -19.74 12.23 54.17
N ASP A 11 -18.42 12.03 54.32
CA ASP A 11 -17.52 11.72 53.19
C ASP A 11 -17.42 10.20 52.88
N ASN A 12 -17.89 9.33 53.78
CA ASN A 12 -17.86 7.87 53.57
C ASN A 12 -19.00 7.38 52.67
N ASP A 13 -20.16 8.04 52.73
CA ASP A 13 -21.36 7.61 51.98
C ASP A 13 -21.19 7.82 50.46
N ASP A 14 -20.45 8.84 50.02
CA ASP A 14 -20.20 9.11 48.59
C ASP A 14 -19.20 8.12 47.96
N GLU A 15 -18.17 7.70 48.68
CA GLU A 15 -17.27 6.62 48.23
C GLU A 15 -17.98 5.27 48.25
N GLU A 16 -18.80 4.98 49.26
CA GLU A 16 -19.57 3.74 49.35
C GLU A 16 -20.64 3.67 48.24
N MET A 17 -21.30 4.77 47.91
CA MET A 17 -22.26 4.89 46.80
C MET A 17 -21.60 4.74 45.43
N LEU A 18 -20.41 5.33 45.20
CA LEU A 18 -19.64 5.10 43.97
C LEU A 18 -19.18 3.65 43.85
N THR A 19 -18.82 3.02 44.97
CA THR A 19 -18.41 1.62 45.03
C THR A 19 -19.60 0.69 44.79
N GLU A 20 -20.79 1.00 45.31
CA GLU A 20 -22.04 0.30 45.01
C GLU A 20 -22.46 0.49 43.54
N MET A 21 -22.36 1.70 43.00
CA MET A 21 -22.64 2.01 41.60
C MET A 21 -21.68 1.28 40.64
N MET A 22 -20.41 1.14 41.02
CA MET A 22 -19.44 0.33 40.28
C MET A 22 -19.68 -1.17 40.48
N SER A 23 -20.15 -1.61 41.66
CA SER A 23 -20.53 -3.01 41.91
C SER A 23 -21.74 -3.46 41.10
N SER A 24 -22.63 -2.51 40.76
CA SER A 24 -23.82 -2.69 39.92
C SER A 24 -23.50 -2.77 38.42
N GLN A 25 -22.28 -2.44 37.99
CA GLN A 25 -21.89 -2.52 36.59
C GLN A 25 -21.74 -3.98 36.14
N MET A 26 -22.80 -4.50 35.55
CA MET A 26 -22.82 -5.84 34.96
C MET A 26 -22.15 -5.82 33.57
N TYR A 27 -21.17 -6.69 33.37
CA TYR A 27 -20.56 -6.91 32.06
C TYR A 27 -21.56 -7.60 31.12
N LEU A 28 -21.95 -6.92 30.04
CA LEU A 28 -22.83 -7.48 29.03
C LEU A 28 -22.02 -8.27 28.00
N THR A 29 -22.34 -9.56 27.83
CA THR A 29 -21.64 -10.38 26.83
C THR A 29 -22.04 -9.96 25.41
N PRO A 30 -21.18 -10.11 24.39
CA PRO A 30 -21.55 -9.75 23.02
C PRO A 30 -22.76 -10.53 22.48
N LEU A 31 -23.04 -11.72 23.01
CA LEU A 31 -24.24 -12.48 22.65
C LEU A 31 -25.50 -11.81 23.20
N ASP A 32 -25.44 -11.27 24.41
CA ASP A 32 -26.57 -10.54 24.99
C ASP A 32 -26.75 -9.18 24.31
N VAL A 33 -25.64 -8.53 23.90
CA VAL A 33 -25.70 -7.36 23.02
C VAL A 33 -26.40 -7.71 21.71
N LEU A 34 -26.04 -8.83 21.08
CA LEU A 34 -26.67 -9.27 19.82
C LEU A 34 -28.19 -9.44 20.00
N LYS A 35 -28.64 -10.13 21.04
CA LYS A 35 -30.08 -10.29 21.36
C LYS A 35 -30.78 -8.94 21.53
N HIS A 36 -30.14 -7.98 22.19
CA HIS A 36 -30.69 -6.62 22.33
C HIS A 36 -30.81 -5.92 20.98
N PHE A 37 -29.79 -6.01 20.12
CA PHE A 37 -29.85 -5.44 18.78
C PHE A 37 -30.97 -6.09 17.96
N GLU A 38 -31.16 -7.41 18.04
CA GLU A 38 -32.26 -8.11 17.38
C GLU A 38 -33.63 -7.55 17.78
N LYS A 39 -33.82 -7.30 19.09
CA LYS A 39 -35.04 -6.69 19.61
C LYS A 39 -35.23 -5.24 19.12
N ILE A 40 -34.16 -4.47 19.02
CA ILE A 40 -34.22 -3.10 18.47
C ILE A 40 -34.63 -3.16 17.00
N TRP A 41 -34.05 -4.07 16.21
CA TRP A 41 -34.38 -4.21 14.79
C TRP A 41 -35.82 -4.65 14.54
N THR A 42 -36.36 -5.56 15.36
CA THR A 42 -37.78 -5.93 15.24
C THR A 42 -38.72 -4.74 15.46
N ASN A 43 -38.32 -3.81 16.32
CA ASN A 43 -39.15 -2.66 16.69
C ASN A 43 -38.95 -1.45 15.76
N GLU A 44 -37.72 -1.18 15.32
CA GLU A 44 -37.34 0.09 14.69
C GLU A 44 -36.68 -0.07 13.30
N LYS A 45 -36.96 -1.18 12.60
CA LYS A 45 -36.40 -1.46 11.26
C LYS A 45 -36.51 -0.29 10.28
N GLU A 46 -37.62 0.44 10.28
CA GLU A 46 -37.90 1.49 9.30
C GLU A 46 -36.95 2.68 9.50
N VAL A 47 -36.74 3.08 10.76
CA VAL A 47 -35.80 4.15 11.11
C VAL A 47 -34.36 3.71 10.82
N LEU A 48 -33.98 2.51 11.26
CA LEU A 48 -32.61 2.02 11.08
C LEU A 48 -32.21 1.86 9.61
N THR A 49 -33.14 1.46 8.74
CA THR A 49 -32.86 1.36 7.29
C THR A 49 -32.69 2.72 6.61
N ILE A 50 -33.32 3.77 7.14
CA ILE A 50 -33.13 5.14 6.66
C ILE A 50 -31.76 5.66 7.09
N TYR A 51 -31.40 5.47 8.37
CA TYR A 51 -30.11 5.91 8.90
C TYR A 51 -28.92 5.14 8.31
N LEU A 52 -29.06 3.82 8.18
CA LEU A 52 -28.02 2.94 7.66
C LEU A 52 -28.54 2.21 6.43
N ALA A 53 -28.44 2.87 5.28
CA ALA A 53 -28.87 2.34 3.99
C ALA A 53 -28.27 0.96 3.65
N ALA A 54 -27.11 0.61 4.24
CA ALA A 54 -26.49 -0.72 4.10
C ALA A 54 -27.40 -1.86 4.63
N LEU A 55 -28.31 -1.59 5.58
CA LEU A 55 -29.25 -2.57 6.13
C LEU A 55 -30.48 -2.79 5.23
N ARG A 56 -30.68 -1.97 4.19
CA ARG A 56 -31.84 -2.04 3.28
C ARG A 56 -31.79 -3.24 2.34
N SER A 57 -30.60 -3.75 2.04
CA SER A 57 -30.40 -4.89 1.13
C SER A 57 -29.65 -6.02 1.84
N PRO A 58 -30.28 -7.17 2.13
CA PRO A 58 -29.59 -8.32 2.74
C PRO A 58 -28.55 -8.98 1.81
N GLN A 59 -28.39 -8.49 0.58
CA GLN A 59 -27.53 -9.08 -0.46
C GLN A 59 -26.02 -8.84 -0.26
N HIS A 60 -25.61 -8.06 0.72
CA HIS A 60 -24.19 -7.75 0.98
C HIS A 60 -23.61 -8.47 2.20
N SER A 61 -24.35 -9.36 2.85
CA SER A 61 -23.73 -10.27 3.81
C SER A 61 -22.88 -11.29 3.04
N ILE A 62 -21.59 -11.31 3.33
CA ILE A 62 -20.62 -12.28 2.77
C ILE A 62 -21.03 -13.73 3.12
N THR A 63 -21.93 -13.91 4.09
CA THR A 63 -22.60 -15.17 4.40
C THR A 63 -24.10 -15.06 4.09
N HIS A 64 -24.57 -15.80 3.09
CA HIS A 64 -26.00 -16.04 2.79
C HIS A 64 -26.74 -16.80 3.92
N VAL A 65 -26.16 -16.91 5.12
CA VAL A 65 -26.58 -17.85 6.17
C VAL A 65 -27.52 -17.20 7.18
N HIS A 66 -27.51 -15.87 7.33
CA HIS A 66 -28.42 -15.17 8.26
C HIS A 66 -29.28 -14.14 7.54
N ASN A 67 -30.61 -14.33 7.64
CA ASN A 67 -31.65 -13.40 7.17
C ASN A 67 -31.71 -12.08 7.98
N ASN A 68 -30.76 -11.85 8.90
CA ASN A 68 -30.76 -10.71 9.81
C ASN A 68 -29.63 -9.71 9.47
N PRO A 69 -29.94 -8.49 9.02
CA PRO A 69 -28.93 -7.51 8.58
C PRO A 69 -28.08 -6.93 9.72
N ILE A 70 -28.48 -7.13 10.98
CA ILE A 70 -27.71 -6.73 12.18
C ILE A 70 -26.38 -7.49 12.30
N SER A 71 -26.31 -8.68 11.70
CA SER A 71 -25.08 -9.48 11.63
C SER A 71 -23.89 -8.69 11.05
N LEU A 72 -24.14 -7.61 10.30
CA LEU A 72 -23.11 -6.69 9.81
C LEU A 72 -22.17 -6.15 10.91
N PHE A 73 -22.66 -6.00 12.14
CA PHE A 73 -21.87 -5.45 13.25
C PHE A 73 -21.00 -6.49 13.98
N PHE A 74 -21.21 -7.78 13.72
CA PHE A 74 -20.56 -8.88 14.43
C PHE A 74 -19.78 -9.77 13.47
N PHE A 75 -18.54 -10.08 13.81
CA PHE A 75 -17.74 -11.04 13.06
C PHE A 75 -17.96 -12.45 13.62
N GLU A 76 -18.78 -13.25 12.93
CA GLU A 76 -18.89 -14.68 13.23
C GLU A 76 -17.68 -15.46 12.67
N VAL A 77 -17.21 -15.07 11.49
CA VAL A 77 -16.09 -15.70 10.80
C VAL A 77 -15.12 -14.63 10.29
N LEU A 78 -13.82 -14.83 10.53
CA LEU A 78 -12.76 -14.01 9.93
C LEU A 78 -12.17 -14.72 8.71
N PRO A 79 -12.27 -14.15 7.50
CA PRO A 79 -11.70 -14.76 6.31
C PRO A 79 -10.17 -14.79 6.39
N GLY A 80 -9.59 -15.96 6.13
CA GLY A 80 -8.14 -16.13 6.10
C GLY A 80 -7.54 -15.56 4.82
N LEU A 81 -6.52 -14.71 4.96
CA LEU A 81 -5.72 -14.25 3.82
C LEU A 81 -5.00 -15.44 3.14
N PRO A 82 -4.92 -15.48 1.79
CA PRO A 82 -4.09 -16.44 1.08
C PRO A 82 -2.65 -16.41 1.58
N SER A 83 -1.95 -17.54 1.49
CA SER A 83 -0.60 -17.73 2.08
C SER A 83 0.39 -16.62 1.74
N LYS A 84 0.38 -16.12 0.49
CA LYS A 84 1.23 -15.02 0.02
C LYS A 84 1.03 -13.69 0.78
N PHE A 85 -0.15 -13.47 1.34
CA PHE A 85 -0.53 -12.20 1.98
C PHE A 85 -0.62 -12.30 3.51
N ARG A 86 -0.32 -13.47 4.08
CA ARG A 86 -0.38 -13.68 5.52
C ARG A 86 0.89 -13.13 6.20
N PRO A 87 0.79 -12.25 7.21
CA PRO A 87 1.94 -11.82 7.98
C PRO A 87 2.54 -12.96 8.81
N SER A 88 3.83 -12.86 9.14
CA SER A 88 4.53 -13.86 9.96
C SER A 88 3.83 -14.05 11.30
N ARG A 89 3.59 -15.31 11.66
CA ARG A 89 2.78 -15.72 12.80
C ARG A 89 3.51 -15.38 14.11
N THR A 90 3.00 -14.42 14.88
CA THR A 90 3.40 -14.26 16.28
C THR A 90 2.74 -15.39 17.07
N SER A 91 3.54 -16.19 17.78
CA SER A 91 3.03 -17.32 18.55
C SER A 91 2.13 -16.79 19.67
N LEU A 92 0.83 -17.10 19.60
CA LEU A 92 -0.09 -16.92 20.72
C LEU A 92 0.32 -17.93 21.79
N THR A 93 1.01 -17.48 22.83
CA THR A 93 1.30 -18.34 23.99
C THR A 93 -0.03 -18.66 24.69
N ASN A 94 -0.34 -19.95 24.72
CA ASN A 94 -1.56 -20.51 25.29
C ASN A 94 -1.40 -20.73 26.79
N THR A 95 -1.16 -19.67 27.55
CA THR A 95 -1.36 -19.72 29.00
C THR A 95 -2.74 -19.13 29.28
N LEU A 96 -3.70 -20.01 29.58
CA LEU A 96 -5.04 -19.60 30.05
C LEU A 96 -4.90 -19.20 31.52
N ARG A 97 -5.18 -17.93 31.83
CA ARG A 97 -5.18 -17.43 33.21
C ARG A 97 -6.61 -17.55 33.79
N GLY A 98 -6.71 -18.00 35.03
CA GLY A 98 -7.97 -18.12 35.77
C GLY A 98 -7.96 -19.33 36.70
N ALA A 99 -8.59 -19.21 37.86
CA ALA A 99 -8.69 -20.31 38.82
C ALA A 99 -9.89 -21.20 38.48
N THR A 100 -11.04 -20.58 38.19
CA THR A 100 -12.30 -21.26 37.83
C THR A 100 -12.45 -21.41 36.31
N ASN A 101 -13.35 -22.31 35.88
CA ASN A 101 -13.62 -22.52 34.45
C ASN A 101 -14.35 -21.32 33.81
N GLU A 102 -15.21 -20.64 34.57
CA GLU A 102 -15.95 -19.45 34.11
C GLU A 102 -15.01 -18.25 33.93
N GLU A 103 -14.11 -18.01 34.87
CA GLU A 103 -13.06 -16.99 34.73
C GLU A 103 -12.16 -17.28 33.52
N LYS A 104 -11.76 -18.54 33.32
CA LYS A 104 -10.95 -18.93 32.16
C LYS A 104 -11.68 -18.65 30.85
N LEU A 105 -12.99 -18.91 30.79
CA LEU A 105 -13.82 -18.65 29.61
C LEU A 105 -13.93 -17.15 29.33
N ASN A 106 -14.22 -16.34 30.36
CA ASN A 106 -14.30 -14.88 30.25
C ASN A 106 -12.95 -14.27 29.82
N ASN A 107 -11.84 -14.73 30.41
CA ASN A 107 -10.50 -14.30 30.03
C ASN A 107 -10.13 -14.71 28.60
N LEU A 108 -10.57 -15.88 28.14
CA LEU A 108 -10.38 -16.34 26.76
C LEU A 108 -11.16 -15.46 25.78
N TRP A 109 -12.41 -15.14 26.11
CA TRP A 109 -13.26 -14.26 25.32
C TRP A 109 -12.65 -12.86 25.17
N LEU A 110 -12.22 -12.24 26.27
CA LEU A 110 -11.53 -10.95 26.26
C LEU A 110 -10.23 -11.01 25.45
N LYS A 111 -9.44 -12.08 25.60
CA LYS A 111 -8.21 -12.28 24.82
C LYS A 111 -8.50 -12.39 23.33
N MET A 112 -9.57 -13.09 22.94
CA MET A 112 -10.01 -13.17 21.55
C MET A 112 -10.41 -11.79 21.02
N GLN A 113 -11.24 -11.05 21.74
CA GLN A 113 -11.68 -9.71 21.33
C GLN A 113 -10.50 -8.76 21.14
N ILE A 114 -9.54 -8.74 22.08
CA ILE A 114 -8.33 -7.91 21.98
C ILE A 114 -7.48 -8.34 20.76
N THR A 115 -7.40 -9.65 20.49
CA THR A 115 -6.65 -10.16 19.32
C THR A 115 -7.32 -9.70 18.02
N VAL A 116 -8.65 -9.78 17.92
CA VAL A 116 -9.40 -9.27 16.75
C VAL A 116 -9.22 -7.76 16.60
N ASN A 117 -9.35 -7.00 17.69
CA ASN A 117 -9.12 -5.57 17.68
C ASN A 117 -7.72 -5.23 17.16
N SER A 118 -6.68 -5.93 17.64
CA SER A 118 -5.29 -5.73 17.23
C SER A 118 -5.05 -6.00 15.73
N ILE A 119 -5.78 -6.96 15.14
CA ILE A 119 -5.73 -7.25 13.69
C ILE A 119 -6.21 -6.06 12.87
N PHE A 120 -7.32 -5.43 13.28
CA PHE A 120 -7.89 -4.30 12.54
C PHE A 120 -7.22 -2.97 12.91
N ASP A 121 -7.10 -2.70 14.20
CA ASP A 121 -6.55 -1.47 14.76
C ASP A 121 -5.65 -1.77 15.96
N SER A 122 -4.34 -1.71 15.72
CA SER A 122 -3.34 -1.93 16.77
C SER A 122 -3.30 -0.84 17.85
N SER A 123 -4.01 0.29 17.68
CA SER A 123 -4.07 1.38 18.68
C SER A 123 -5.08 1.13 19.79
N LEU A 124 -6.05 0.22 19.56
CA LEU A 124 -7.01 -0.20 20.58
C LEU A 124 -6.40 -1.19 21.59
N ASP A 125 -5.21 -1.72 21.29
CA ASP A 125 -4.44 -2.58 22.20
C ASP A 125 -3.46 -1.71 23.01
N ASN A 126 -3.97 -1.09 24.08
CA ASN A 126 -3.20 -0.23 25.01
C ASN A 126 -2.23 -0.99 25.92
N ARG A 127 -1.76 -2.18 25.51
CA ARG A 127 -0.72 -2.93 26.24
C ARG A 127 0.61 -2.19 26.09
N SER A 128 0.87 -1.34 27.07
CA SER A 128 2.06 -0.51 27.22
C SER A 128 3.34 -1.35 27.08
N GLY A 129 4.10 -1.10 26.01
CA GLY A 129 5.51 -1.49 25.90
C GLY A 129 5.87 -2.64 24.95
N ALA A 130 4.91 -3.43 24.47
CA ALA A 130 5.21 -4.44 23.45
C ALA A 130 5.09 -3.85 22.03
N ARG A 131 6.01 -4.19 21.12
CA ARG A 131 5.86 -3.87 19.68
C ARG A 131 4.66 -4.64 19.13
N VAL A 132 3.47 -4.03 19.18
CA VAL A 132 2.26 -4.58 18.58
C VAL A 132 2.42 -4.59 17.06
N ALA A 133 2.05 -5.70 16.42
CA ALA A 133 2.04 -5.80 14.96
C ALA A 133 1.11 -4.73 14.37
N LYS A 134 1.48 -4.15 13.22
CA LYS A 134 0.65 -3.12 12.58
C LYS A 134 -0.68 -3.75 12.14
N GLY A 135 -1.80 -3.20 12.61
CA GLY A 135 -3.13 -3.58 12.15
C GLY A 135 -3.40 -3.13 10.72
N ILE A 136 -4.52 -3.61 10.15
CA ILE A 136 -4.96 -3.30 8.79
C ILE A 136 -5.13 -1.79 8.60
N ARG A 137 -5.76 -1.11 9.57
CA ARG A 137 -5.98 0.34 9.56
C ARG A 137 -4.67 1.12 9.44
N GLN A 138 -3.66 0.74 10.24
CA GLN A 138 -2.33 1.37 10.19
C GLN A 138 -1.63 1.15 8.85
N GLY A 139 -1.89 0.02 8.18
CA GLY A 139 -1.39 -0.27 6.84
C GLY A 139 -2.02 0.60 5.74
N ILE A 140 -3.22 1.14 5.98
CA ILE A 140 -3.99 1.90 5.00
C ILE A 140 -3.81 3.42 5.15
N GLU A 141 -3.94 3.94 6.38
CA GLU A 141 -4.10 5.39 6.62
C GLU A 141 -2.79 6.21 6.55
N LYS A 142 -1.64 5.58 6.82
CA LYS A 142 -0.38 6.31 6.96
C LYS A 142 0.09 6.90 5.63
N LYS A 143 1.02 7.87 5.70
CA LYS A 143 1.73 8.39 4.51
C LYS A 143 2.44 7.28 3.73
N GLU A 144 2.99 6.31 4.45
CA GLU A 144 3.60 5.08 3.92
C GLU A 144 2.58 3.95 3.71
N GLY A 145 1.28 4.23 3.88
CA GLY A 145 0.20 3.27 3.73
C GLY A 145 -0.08 2.90 2.28
N LEU A 146 -0.94 1.91 2.10
CA LEU A 146 -1.27 1.30 0.80
C LEU A 146 -1.69 2.34 -0.24
N PHE A 147 -2.69 3.19 0.08
CA PHE A 147 -3.24 4.12 -0.91
C PHE A 147 -2.23 5.17 -1.36
N ARG A 148 -1.51 5.80 -0.42
CA ARG A 148 -0.63 6.92 -0.76
C ARG A 148 0.71 6.47 -1.34
N MET A 149 1.31 5.44 -0.76
CA MET A 149 2.67 5.02 -1.12
C MET A 149 2.72 3.97 -2.23
N HIS A 150 1.67 3.15 -2.38
CA HIS A 150 1.68 2.00 -3.29
C HIS A 150 0.58 2.03 -4.35
N MET A 151 -0.48 2.84 -4.21
CA MET A 151 -1.50 3.03 -5.25
C MET A 151 -1.33 4.36 -5.99
N MET A 152 -1.30 5.50 -5.28
CA MET A 152 -1.12 6.84 -5.85
C MET A 152 0.30 7.08 -6.35
N GLY A 153 1.30 6.71 -5.53
CA GLY A 153 2.69 6.62 -5.94
C GLY A 153 3.05 5.16 -6.23
N LYS A 154 3.74 4.90 -7.34
CA LYS A 154 4.33 3.59 -7.62
C LYS A 154 5.76 3.75 -8.08
N ARG A 155 6.62 2.79 -7.71
CA ARG A 155 7.92 2.65 -8.36
C ARG A 155 7.68 2.08 -9.75
N VAL A 156 8.31 2.68 -10.74
CA VAL A 156 8.20 2.29 -12.13
C VAL A 156 9.47 1.57 -12.58
N ASN A 157 9.34 0.75 -13.61
CA ASN A 157 10.48 0.20 -14.34
C ASN A 157 10.92 1.18 -15.43
N TYR A 158 12.09 0.94 -16.03
CA TYR A 158 12.64 1.75 -17.14
C TYR A 158 12.83 3.23 -16.81
N ALA A 159 13.27 3.52 -15.59
CA ALA A 159 13.60 4.87 -15.15
C ALA A 159 15.07 5.01 -14.73
N GLY A 160 15.61 6.21 -14.88
CA GLY A 160 16.97 6.57 -14.45
C GLY A 160 17.00 7.88 -13.67
N ARG A 161 18.01 8.09 -12.82
CA ARG A 161 18.19 9.35 -12.07
C ARG A 161 19.65 9.81 -12.18
N SER A 162 19.86 11.05 -12.61
CA SER A 162 21.22 11.61 -12.76
C SER A 162 21.28 13.08 -12.35
N VAL A 163 22.49 13.53 -12.02
CA VAL A 163 22.82 14.97 -11.93
C VAL A 163 22.79 15.58 -13.33
N ILE A 164 22.37 16.85 -13.39
CA ILE A 164 22.22 17.63 -14.61
C ILE A 164 23.42 18.56 -14.80
N SER A 165 23.93 18.67 -16.03
CA SER A 165 24.93 19.63 -16.45
C SER A 165 24.41 20.49 -17.60
N PRO A 166 24.70 21.80 -17.66
CA PRO A 166 24.35 22.62 -18.82
C PRO A 166 25.20 22.25 -20.04
N ASP A 167 24.62 22.33 -21.24
CA ASP A 167 25.31 22.17 -22.52
C ASP A 167 24.77 23.20 -23.54
N PRO A 168 25.62 24.08 -24.09
CA PRO A 168 25.19 25.06 -25.08
C PRO A 168 24.93 24.46 -26.47
N PHE A 169 25.43 23.25 -26.76
CA PHE A 169 25.36 22.63 -28.09
C PHE A 169 24.18 21.66 -28.26
N ILE A 170 23.26 21.61 -27.29
CA ILE A 170 22.06 20.75 -27.32
C ILE A 170 20.83 21.63 -27.53
N ALA A 171 19.90 21.19 -28.39
CA ALA A 171 18.66 21.90 -28.63
C ALA A 171 17.74 21.91 -27.40
N ILE A 172 16.82 22.87 -27.33
CA ILE A 172 15.93 23.06 -26.16
C ILE A 172 15.01 21.84 -25.94
N TYR A 173 14.61 21.15 -27.01
CA TYR A 173 13.77 19.95 -26.95
C TYR A 173 14.58 18.66 -26.76
N GLU A 174 15.90 18.74 -26.77
CA GLU A 174 16.78 17.58 -26.63
C GLU A 174 17.31 17.41 -25.21
N VAL A 175 17.72 16.18 -24.90
CA VAL A 175 18.43 15.83 -23.68
C VAL A 175 19.60 14.92 -23.98
N GLY A 176 20.78 15.30 -23.50
CA GLY A 176 22.00 14.52 -23.62
C GLY A 176 22.02 13.42 -22.56
N ILE A 177 21.70 12.19 -22.93
CA ILE A 177 21.75 11.05 -22.02
C ILE A 177 23.12 10.38 -22.13
N PRO A 178 23.81 10.12 -21.00
CA PRO A 178 25.07 9.40 -21.01
C PRO A 178 24.85 7.99 -21.54
N GLY A 179 25.62 7.60 -22.56
CA GLY A 179 25.53 6.29 -23.17
C GLY A 179 26.91 5.75 -23.48
N ASN A 180 27.15 4.51 -23.08
CA ASN A 180 28.24 3.71 -23.63
C ASN A 180 27.78 3.09 -24.95
N VAL A 181 28.71 2.54 -25.74
CA VAL A 181 28.33 1.74 -26.91
C VAL A 181 27.47 0.57 -26.45
N HIS A 182 26.18 0.60 -26.80
CA HIS A 182 25.23 -0.45 -26.42
C HIS A 182 25.08 -1.46 -27.56
N PRO A 183 24.98 -2.77 -27.27
CA PRO A 183 24.98 -3.81 -28.29
C PRO A 183 23.74 -3.77 -29.20
N GLY A 184 22.67 -3.04 -28.84
CA GLY A 184 21.49 -2.80 -29.67
C GLY A 184 20.18 -3.27 -29.03
N ALA A 185 20.16 -4.43 -28.39
CA ALA A 185 19.02 -4.95 -27.61
C ALA A 185 19.49 -5.89 -26.50
N ASN A 186 18.78 -5.88 -25.37
CA ASN A 186 19.03 -6.74 -24.22
C ASN A 186 18.17 -8.00 -24.22
N PHE A 187 16.95 -7.92 -24.74
CA PHE A 187 15.96 -8.99 -24.68
C PHE A 187 15.20 -9.12 -26.00
N VAL A 188 14.81 -10.34 -26.32
CA VAL A 188 13.89 -10.68 -27.42
C VAL A 188 12.81 -11.59 -26.86
N GLU A 189 11.56 -11.20 -27.05
CA GLU A 189 10.37 -12.02 -26.80
C GLU A 189 10.05 -12.80 -28.08
N LEU A 190 10.00 -14.12 -27.96
CA LEU A 190 9.65 -15.02 -29.05
C LEU A 190 8.13 -15.19 -29.18
N ASP A 191 7.68 -15.90 -30.22
CA ASP A 191 6.26 -16.08 -30.53
C ASP A 191 5.49 -16.80 -29.40
N ASP A 192 6.19 -17.62 -28.61
CA ASP A 192 5.70 -18.36 -27.45
C ASP A 192 5.63 -17.52 -26.15
N GLY A 193 6.04 -16.25 -26.19
CA GLY A 193 6.13 -15.37 -25.02
C GLY A 193 7.38 -15.60 -24.16
N THR A 194 8.30 -16.47 -24.58
CA THR A 194 9.56 -16.69 -23.86
C THR A 194 10.51 -15.51 -24.11
N ILE A 195 10.99 -14.90 -23.03
CA ILE A 195 11.97 -13.79 -23.10
C ILE A 195 13.39 -14.37 -23.10
N ARG A 196 14.09 -14.23 -24.21
CA ARG A 196 15.52 -14.58 -24.34
C ARG A 196 16.42 -13.38 -24.09
N ARG A 197 17.34 -13.51 -23.13
CA ARG A 197 18.37 -12.51 -22.83
C ARG A 197 19.52 -12.60 -23.83
N LEU A 198 19.93 -11.46 -24.38
CA LEU A 198 21.08 -11.32 -25.26
C LEU A 198 22.27 -10.78 -24.46
N LEU A 199 23.36 -11.53 -24.42
CA LEU A 199 24.61 -11.07 -23.80
C LEU A 199 25.36 -10.15 -24.76
N PRO A 200 25.97 -9.04 -24.27
CA PRO A 200 26.68 -8.08 -25.13
C PRO A 200 27.86 -8.71 -25.88
N ASN A 201 28.55 -9.67 -25.27
CA ASN A 201 29.81 -10.21 -25.78
C ASN A 201 29.62 -11.34 -26.83
N ASN A 202 28.42 -11.91 -26.97
CA ASN A 202 28.20 -13.05 -27.86
C ASN A 202 27.59 -12.62 -29.19
N LEU A 203 28.45 -12.17 -30.12
CA LEU A 203 28.00 -11.67 -31.43
C LEU A 203 27.32 -12.77 -32.27
N SER A 204 27.85 -13.99 -32.25
CA SER A 204 27.32 -15.12 -33.01
C SER A 204 25.88 -15.45 -32.61
N GLN A 205 25.61 -15.51 -31.31
CA GLN A 205 24.26 -15.73 -30.79
C GLN A 205 23.30 -14.62 -31.23
N ARG A 206 23.73 -13.36 -31.18
CA ARG A 206 22.89 -12.22 -31.55
C ARG A 206 22.57 -12.18 -33.04
N THR A 207 23.54 -12.54 -33.89
CA THR A 207 23.33 -12.67 -35.34
C THR A 207 22.41 -13.85 -35.68
N ALA A 208 22.51 -14.96 -34.96
CA ALA A 208 21.60 -16.08 -35.14
C ALA A 208 20.16 -15.68 -34.75
N VAL A 209 19.99 -15.04 -33.59
CA VAL A 209 18.67 -14.57 -33.13
C VAL A 209 18.10 -13.52 -34.09
N SER A 210 18.91 -12.59 -34.60
CA SER A 210 18.40 -11.54 -35.51
C SER A 210 17.85 -12.10 -36.83
N LYS A 211 18.51 -13.11 -37.40
CA LYS A 211 18.02 -13.81 -38.61
C LYS A 211 16.68 -14.52 -38.37
N LEU A 212 16.46 -15.02 -37.16
CA LEU A 212 15.22 -15.71 -36.78
C LEU A 212 14.05 -14.75 -36.52
N LEU A 213 14.29 -13.44 -36.35
CA LEU A 213 13.22 -12.47 -36.06
C LEU A 213 12.20 -12.35 -37.18
N LEU A 214 12.65 -12.44 -38.44
CA LEU A 214 11.80 -12.36 -39.63
C LEU A 214 11.27 -13.73 -40.08
N THR A 215 11.82 -14.80 -39.51
CA THR A 215 11.40 -16.16 -39.86
C THR A 215 10.19 -16.55 -39.03
N ARG A 216 9.09 -16.91 -39.71
CA ARG A 216 7.91 -17.48 -39.07
C ARG A 216 8.22 -18.92 -38.66
N GLU A 217 8.11 -19.21 -37.37
CA GLU A 217 8.21 -20.58 -36.90
C GLU A 217 6.92 -21.32 -37.29
N LYS A 218 7.04 -22.46 -37.99
CA LYS A 218 5.89 -23.25 -38.44
C LYS A 218 5.23 -23.93 -37.23
N GLN A 219 4.32 -23.23 -36.57
CA GLN A 219 3.47 -23.82 -35.54
C GLN A 219 2.51 -24.82 -36.19
N HIS A 220 2.40 -26.01 -35.60
CA HIS A 220 1.60 -27.15 -36.09
C HIS A 220 0.11 -27.06 -35.70
N SER A 221 -0.33 -25.94 -35.12
CA SER A 221 -1.70 -25.75 -34.63
C SER A 221 -2.37 -24.54 -35.28
N ASN A 222 -3.54 -24.77 -35.87
CA ASN A 222 -4.36 -23.80 -36.60
C ASN A 222 -4.98 -22.67 -35.74
N THR A 223 -4.51 -22.48 -34.50
CA THR A 223 -5.10 -21.58 -33.51
C THR A 223 -4.08 -20.62 -32.88
N ALA A 224 -2.92 -20.45 -33.49
CA ALA A 224 -1.96 -19.44 -33.05
C ALA A 224 -2.40 -18.05 -33.54
N LEU A 225 -3.02 -17.28 -32.65
CA LEU A 225 -3.07 -15.82 -32.73
C LEU A 225 -1.71 -15.32 -33.24
N MET A 226 -1.70 -14.45 -34.26
CA MET A 226 -0.48 -13.93 -34.89
C MET A 226 0.40 -13.20 -33.86
N SER A 227 1.21 -13.96 -33.12
CA SER A 227 2.17 -13.46 -32.15
C SER A 227 3.38 -12.99 -32.93
N THR A 228 3.73 -11.72 -32.77
CA THR A 228 4.90 -11.10 -33.39
C THR A 228 6.03 -11.07 -32.38
N LYS A 229 7.21 -11.58 -32.74
CA LYS A 229 8.44 -11.43 -31.95
C LYS A 229 8.69 -9.95 -31.61
N ARG A 230 8.99 -9.65 -30.35
CA ARG A 230 9.30 -8.28 -29.89
C ARG A 230 10.75 -8.15 -29.49
N VAL A 231 11.39 -7.07 -29.91
CA VAL A 231 12.80 -6.79 -29.58
C VAL A 231 12.88 -5.59 -28.66
N TYR A 232 13.36 -5.80 -27.44
CA TYR A 232 13.60 -4.74 -26.46
C TYR A 232 14.96 -4.09 -26.73
N ARG A 233 14.95 -3.17 -27.71
CA ARG A 233 16.14 -2.40 -28.11
C ARG A 233 16.53 -1.36 -27.07
N HIS A 234 17.80 -0.99 -27.05
CA HIS A 234 18.25 0.17 -26.27
C HIS A 234 17.65 1.47 -26.83
N LEU A 235 17.56 2.45 -25.94
CA LEU A 235 17.19 3.81 -26.27
C LEU A 235 18.21 4.37 -27.28
N ARG A 236 17.73 4.98 -28.37
CA ARG A 236 18.54 5.57 -29.44
C ARG A 236 18.28 7.06 -29.55
N THR A 237 19.19 7.79 -30.19
CA THR A 237 18.95 9.18 -30.61
C THR A 237 17.63 9.28 -31.38
N GLY A 238 16.82 10.30 -31.05
CA GLY A 238 15.48 10.48 -31.62
C GLY A 238 14.33 9.86 -30.83
N ASN A 239 14.59 9.09 -29.77
CA ASN A 239 13.53 8.59 -28.89
C ASN A 239 13.14 9.63 -27.85
N TYR A 240 11.86 9.66 -27.47
CA TYR A 240 11.39 10.57 -26.43
C TYR A 240 11.53 9.94 -25.05
N VAL A 241 11.93 10.76 -24.09
CA VAL A 241 11.97 10.42 -22.67
C VAL A 241 11.19 11.47 -21.89
N LEU A 242 10.49 11.04 -20.85
CA LEU A 242 9.87 11.98 -19.92
C LEU A 242 10.90 12.36 -18.86
N VAL A 243 11.17 13.65 -18.73
CA VAL A 243 12.11 14.16 -17.73
C VAL A 243 11.35 14.91 -16.66
N ASN A 244 11.61 14.54 -15.41
CA ASN A 244 11.05 15.18 -14.23
C ASN A 244 12.15 15.83 -13.40
N ARG A 245 11.95 17.08 -12.98
CA ARG A 245 12.76 17.74 -11.95
C ARG A 245 12.04 17.65 -10.60
N GLN A 246 12.63 16.93 -9.64
CA GLN A 246 12.08 16.81 -8.29
C GLN A 246 12.55 17.99 -7.41
N LEU A 247 11.70 18.62 -6.59
CA LEU A 247 10.25 18.40 -6.36
C LEU A 247 9.37 18.88 -7.54
N THR A 248 8.38 18.08 -7.93
CA THR A 248 7.39 18.44 -8.95
C THR A 248 6.27 19.28 -8.34
N LEU A 249 6.29 20.60 -8.55
CA LEU A 249 5.25 21.50 -8.04
C LEU A 249 4.18 21.83 -9.09
N HIS A 250 4.54 21.82 -10.37
CA HIS A 250 3.67 22.24 -11.46
C HIS A 250 3.90 21.40 -12.71
N ARG A 251 2.91 21.32 -13.60
CA ARG A 251 2.95 20.49 -14.82
C ARG A 251 4.23 20.69 -15.65
N PRO A 252 4.79 21.91 -15.83
CA PRO A 252 6.03 22.11 -16.58
C PRO A 252 7.29 21.49 -15.95
N SER A 253 7.25 21.01 -14.71
CA SER A 253 8.38 20.28 -14.10
C SER A 253 8.56 18.87 -14.66
N ILE A 254 7.58 18.36 -15.41
CA ILE A 254 7.60 17.07 -16.12
C ILE A 254 7.40 17.35 -17.61
N GLN A 255 8.40 17.05 -18.44
CA GLN A 255 8.35 17.36 -19.87
C GLN A 255 9.02 16.29 -20.71
N ALA A 256 8.51 16.07 -21.92
CA ALA A 256 9.11 15.15 -22.87
C ALA A 256 10.31 15.81 -23.57
N HIS A 257 11.38 15.05 -23.74
CA HIS A 257 12.59 15.45 -24.44
C HIS A 257 13.04 14.37 -25.40
N MET A 258 13.60 14.78 -26.52
CA MET A 258 14.22 13.86 -27.46
C MET A 258 15.63 13.49 -26.98
N LYS A 259 15.95 12.21 -26.89
CA LYS A 259 17.29 11.75 -26.56
C LYS A 259 18.24 12.14 -27.69
N THR A 260 19.37 12.70 -27.29
CA THR A 260 20.59 12.78 -28.10
C THR A 260 21.70 12.02 -27.39
N GLU A 261 22.37 11.13 -28.11
CA GLU A 261 23.53 10.41 -27.58
C GLU A 261 24.74 11.34 -27.48
N LYS A 262 25.37 11.37 -26.30
CA LYS A 262 26.64 12.04 -26.09
C LYS A 262 27.61 11.04 -25.47
N THR A 263 28.68 10.74 -26.21
CA THR A 263 29.74 9.82 -25.79
C THR A 263 30.64 10.49 -24.75
N GLN A 264 31.17 9.70 -23.80
CA GLN A 264 32.17 10.11 -22.78
C GLN A 264 31.67 11.04 -21.65
N ILE A 265 30.42 10.90 -21.20
CA ILE A 265 29.88 11.71 -20.10
C ILE A 265 29.12 10.79 -19.12
N ASN A 266 29.17 11.11 -17.81
CA ASN A 266 28.46 10.38 -16.75
C ASN A 266 27.19 11.10 -16.24
N TYR A 267 26.92 12.29 -16.76
CA TYR A 267 25.85 13.20 -16.35
C TYR A 267 24.86 13.45 -17.49
N VAL A 268 23.62 13.79 -17.13
CA VAL A 268 22.63 14.19 -18.14
C VAL A 268 22.80 15.66 -18.47
N ARG A 269 22.74 16.00 -19.76
CA ARG A 269 22.94 17.36 -20.24
C ARG A 269 21.66 18.00 -20.75
N PHE A 270 21.48 19.27 -20.41
CA PHE A 270 20.34 20.09 -20.82
C PHE A 270 20.79 21.40 -21.45
N ALA A 271 20.00 21.88 -22.40
CA ALA A 271 20.17 23.21 -22.97
C ALA A 271 20.16 24.28 -21.86
N ARG A 272 21.12 25.22 -21.92
CA ARG A 272 21.30 26.28 -20.92
C ARG A 272 20.01 27.07 -20.62
N HIS A 273 19.20 27.34 -21.64
CA HIS A 273 17.93 28.05 -21.51
C HIS A 273 16.93 27.37 -20.56
N ARG A 274 16.95 26.03 -20.44
CA ARG A 274 16.05 25.30 -19.53
C ARG A 274 16.57 25.22 -18.10
N CYS A 275 17.89 25.28 -17.91
CA CYS A 275 18.49 25.32 -16.58
C CYS A 275 18.10 26.60 -15.82
N LEU A 276 17.68 27.66 -16.52
CA LEU A 276 17.39 28.98 -15.95
C LEU A 276 15.94 29.19 -15.51
N ILE A 277 15.04 28.21 -15.72
CA ILE A 277 13.58 28.41 -15.50
C ILE A 277 13.21 28.76 -14.04
N ARG A 278 14.13 28.75 -13.07
CA ARG A 278 13.84 29.31 -11.74
C ARG A 278 15.04 29.63 -10.83
N SER A 279 16.05 30.36 -11.30
CA SER A 279 16.96 31.00 -10.33
C SER A 279 17.57 32.28 -10.86
N SER A 280 17.21 33.39 -10.21
CA SER A 280 18.10 34.52 -10.03
C SER A 280 19.51 34.01 -9.72
N PHE A 281 20.47 34.53 -10.46
CA PHE A 281 21.90 34.33 -10.29
C PHE A 281 22.29 34.29 -8.80
N HIS A 282 22.71 33.13 -8.26
CA HIS A 282 24.04 33.03 -7.63
C HIS A 282 24.40 31.64 -7.08
N ASN A 283 23.49 30.74 -6.71
CA ASN A 283 23.91 29.50 -6.01
C ASN A 283 22.92 28.34 -6.17
N MET A 284 22.94 27.62 -7.30
CA MET A 284 22.07 26.43 -7.45
C MET A 284 22.60 25.34 -8.40
N PHE A 285 23.92 25.21 -8.54
CA PHE A 285 24.51 24.11 -9.32
C PHE A 285 24.74 22.82 -8.53
N VAL A 286 24.34 22.77 -7.25
CA VAL A 286 24.62 21.61 -6.38
C VAL A 286 23.31 20.90 -6.04
N LYS A 287 23.14 19.68 -6.61
CA LYS A 287 22.13 18.65 -6.28
C LYS A 287 20.72 18.77 -6.88
N GLN A 288 20.61 19.07 -8.18
CA GLN A 288 19.36 18.80 -8.90
C GLN A 288 19.43 17.49 -9.67
N TRP A 289 18.61 16.55 -9.23
CA TRP A 289 18.47 15.26 -9.86
C TRP A 289 17.26 15.28 -10.79
N CYS A 290 17.46 14.89 -12.04
CA CYS A 290 16.34 14.60 -12.93
C CYS A 290 16.05 13.11 -12.96
N LEU A 291 14.76 12.77 -12.93
CA LEU A 291 14.29 11.41 -13.21
C LEU A 291 13.91 11.32 -14.69
N PHE A 292 14.36 10.26 -15.35
CA PHE A 292 14.04 9.94 -16.74
C PHE A 292 13.10 8.75 -16.74
N TYR A 293 12.04 8.80 -17.54
CA TYR A 293 11.23 7.65 -17.86
C TYR A 293 11.44 7.34 -19.34
N ILE A 294 11.73 6.07 -19.63
CA ILE A 294 11.98 5.52 -20.96
C ILE A 294 10.73 4.81 -21.47
#